data_AF-A0A5R8WRI9-F1
#
_entry.id   AF-A0A5R8WRI9-F1
#
_cell.length_a   1.000
_cell.length_b   1.000
_cell.length_c   1.000
_cell.angle_alpha   90.00
_cell.angle_beta   90.00
_cell.angle_gamma   90.00
#
_symmetry.space_group_name_H-M   'P 1'
#
loop_
_entity.id
_entity.type
_entity.pdbx_description
1 polymer ?
#
loop_
_entity_poly.entity_id
_entity_poly.type
_entity_poly.pdbx_seq_one_letter_code
_entity_poly.pdbx_strand_id
1 'polypeptide(L)'
;MSKLSVLLSFCALLLLPGCYVKQDDPKSTSLPVYRPLLMTRAHLEQAVALLPPRDVQAPGKTYCRGSYLLVNEQYEGIHIIDNQDPARPRKVGFLRIPGSLDVAMRGPVLYADNAVDLVTIDLTDPANARVLGRVRNVFPELPLPETASIEPGYRAENRPPDAVVVGWQKVQ
;
A
#
# COMPACT_ATOMS: atom_id res chain seq x y z
N MET A 1 26.26 54.68 45.23
CA MET A 1 25.08 54.29 44.44
C MET A 1 25.39 53.25 43.35
N SER A 2 26.17 52.20 43.63
CA SER A 2 26.45 51.15 42.61
C SER A 2 26.43 49.70 43.09
N LYS A 3 26.34 49.42 44.40
CA LYS A 3 26.36 48.04 44.93
C LYS A 3 24.99 47.47 45.32
N LEU A 4 23.98 48.32 45.59
CA LEU A 4 22.64 47.87 45.97
C LEU A 4 21.76 47.49 44.75
N SER A 5 21.98 48.17 43.62
CA SER A 5 21.28 47.91 42.35
C SER A 5 21.70 46.59 41.68
N VAL A 6 22.93 46.14 41.95
CA VAL A 6 23.48 44.87 41.42
C VAL A 6 22.93 43.67 42.18
N LEU A 7 22.71 43.80 43.49
CA LEU A 7 22.17 42.72 44.32
C LEU A 7 20.68 42.44 44.03
N LEU A 8 19.89 43.50 43.76
CA LEU A 8 18.48 43.35 43.37
C LEU A 8 18.30 42.78 41.95
N SER A 9 19.25 43.00 41.04
CA SER A 9 19.21 42.38 39.70
C SER A 9 19.56 40.89 39.71
N PHE A 10 20.34 40.41 40.70
CA PHE A 10 20.73 39.00 40.79
C PHE A 10 19.61 38.11 41.40
N CYS A 11 18.78 38.65 42.29
CA CYS A 11 17.62 37.91 42.84
C CYS A 11 16.46 37.77 41.84
N ALA A 12 16.30 38.68 40.88
CA ALA A 12 15.20 38.64 39.91
C ALA A 12 15.34 37.52 38.86
N LEU A 13 16.56 36.99 38.65
CA LEU A 13 16.83 35.89 37.72
C LEU A 13 16.54 34.50 38.31
N LEU A 14 16.29 34.38 39.62
CA LEU A 14 15.98 33.12 40.29
C LEU A 14 14.47 32.82 40.38
N LEU A 15 13.62 33.73 39.88
CA LEU A 15 12.16 33.60 39.90
C LEU A 15 11.53 33.28 38.55
N LEU A 16 12.33 32.98 37.51
CA LEU A 16 11.76 32.45 36.28
C LEU A 16 11.21 31.04 36.59
N PRO A 17 9.90 30.80 36.46
CA PRO A 17 9.38 29.44 36.53
C PRO A 17 10.00 28.71 35.35
N GLY A 18 11.02 27.90 35.62
CA GLY A 18 11.52 26.94 34.66
C GLY A 18 10.32 26.08 34.27
N CYS A 19 9.85 26.23 33.03
CA CYS A 19 8.87 25.32 32.47
C CYS A 19 9.51 23.93 32.49
N TYR A 20 9.25 23.18 33.56
CA TYR A 20 9.49 21.76 33.59
C TYR A 20 8.49 21.20 32.58
N VAL A 21 8.92 21.07 31.33
CA VAL A 21 8.22 20.23 30.38
C VAL A 21 8.24 18.86 31.03
N LYS A 22 7.09 18.43 31.57
CA LYS A 22 6.88 17.02 31.88
C LYS A 22 7.24 16.32 30.59
N GLN A 23 8.35 15.60 30.60
CA GLN A 23 8.62 14.60 29.60
C GLN A 23 7.50 13.60 29.81
N ASP A 24 6.43 13.75 29.03
CA ASP A 24 5.42 12.73 28.93
C ASP A 24 6.22 11.45 28.69
N ASP A 25 6.06 10.46 29.57
CA ASP A 25 6.54 9.11 29.30
C ASP A 25 6.19 8.84 27.85
N PRO A 26 7.13 8.37 27.01
CA PRO A 26 6.78 8.04 25.64
C PRO A 26 5.62 7.08 25.76
N LYS A 27 4.40 7.54 25.42
CA LYS A 27 3.22 6.69 25.38
C LYS A 27 3.70 5.48 24.63
N SER A 28 3.66 4.32 25.28
CA SER A 28 4.00 3.06 24.63
C SER A 28 3.04 2.98 23.44
N THR A 29 3.50 3.45 22.28
CA THR A 29 2.69 3.45 21.08
C THR A 29 2.67 1.99 20.69
N SER A 30 1.60 1.30 21.09
CA SER A 30 1.37 -0.08 20.68
C SER A 30 1.49 -0.14 19.17
N LEU A 31 2.32 -1.06 18.67
CA LEU A 31 2.47 -1.23 17.23
C LEU A 31 1.09 -1.51 16.62
N PRO A 32 0.81 -0.97 15.42
CA PRO A 32 -0.41 -1.28 14.72
C PRO A 32 -0.49 -2.79 14.46
N VAL A 33 -1.72 -3.31 14.48
CA VAL A 33 -1.96 -4.75 14.32
C VAL A 33 -2.60 -4.99 12.96
N TYR A 34 -2.02 -5.92 12.20
CA TYR A 34 -2.49 -6.28 10.88
C TYR A 34 -2.96 -7.73 10.80
N ARG A 35 -3.97 -7.95 9.96
CA ARG A 35 -4.44 -9.26 9.52
C ARG A 35 -4.11 -9.44 8.03
N PRO A 36 -3.49 -10.55 7.62
CA PRO A 36 -3.24 -10.82 6.21
C PRO A 36 -4.55 -11.17 5.51
N LEU A 37 -4.69 -10.67 4.28
CA LEU A 37 -5.67 -11.17 3.33
C LEU A 37 -5.05 -12.42 2.68
N LEU A 38 -5.69 -13.57 2.87
CA LEU A 38 -5.15 -14.86 2.42
C LEU A 38 -5.95 -15.40 1.22
N MET A 39 -5.24 -15.99 0.26
CA MET A 39 -5.83 -16.81 -0.80
C MET A 39 -5.15 -18.18 -0.84
N THR A 40 -5.88 -19.21 -1.25
CA THR A 40 -5.24 -20.48 -1.63
C THR A 40 -4.48 -20.28 -2.94
N ARG A 41 -3.43 -21.07 -3.14
CA ARG A 41 -2.71 -21.12 -4.42
C ARG A 41 -3.65 -21.27 -5.63
N ALA A 42 -4.58 -22.21 -5.58
CA ALA A 42 -5.51 -22.48 -6.68
C ALA A 42 -6.40 -21.26 -7.00
N HIS A 43 -6.91 -20.57 -5.97
CA HIS A 43 -7.72 -19.37 -6.18
C HIS A 43 -6.90 -18.20 -6.70
N LEU A 44 -5.67 -17.99 -6.20
CA LEU A 44 -4.79 -16.93 -6.68
C LEU A 44 -4.56 -17.03 -8.20
N GLU A 45 -4.34 -18.24 -8.69
CA GLU A 45 -4.03 -18.48 -10.10
C GLU A 45 -5.19 -18.19 -11.06
N GLN A 46 -6.41 -18.28 -10.55
CA GLN A 46 -7.65 -18.00 -11.29
C GLN A 46 -8.20 -16.60 -11.03
N ALA A 47 -7.60 -15.83 -10.11
CA ALA A 47 -8.18 -14.59 -9.64
C ALA A 47 -7.96 -13.39 -10.58
N VAL A 48 -6.96 -13.45 -11.47
CA VAL A 48 -6.66 -12.36 -12.40
C VAL A 48 -7.75 -12.26 -13.45
N ALA A 49 -8.48 -11.14 -13.46
CA ALA A 49 -9.64 -10.97 -14.34
C ALA A 49 -9.94 -9.49 -14.60
N LEU A 50 -10.46 -9.18 -15.79
CA LEU A 50 -11.03 -7.89 -16.10
C LEU A 50 -12.48 -7.83 -15.59
N LEU A 51 -12.77 -6.82 -14.77
CA LEU A 51 -14.06 -6.56 -14.17
C LEU A 51 -14.65 -5.23 -14.67
N PRO A 52 -15.97 -4.99 -14.51
CA PRO A 52 -16.56 -3.70 -14.75
C PRO A 52 -15.82 -2.56 -14.01
N PRO A 53 -15.81 -1.35 -14.56
CA PRO A 53 -15.15 -0.22 -13.92
C PRO A 53 -15.78 0.07 -12.56
N ARG A 54 -14.93 0.49 -11.61
CA ARG A 54 -15.33 0.90 -10.27
C ARG A 54 -14.60 2.18 -9.87
N ASP A 55 -15.00 2.76 -8.74
CA ASP A 55 -14.33 3.94 -8.19
C ASP A 55 -12.96 3.57 -7.60
N VAL A 56 -12.04 4.52 -7.74
CA VAL A 56 -10.70 4.46 -7.12
C VAL A 56 -10.85 4.77 -5.64
N GLN A 57 -10.29 3.92 -4.76
CA GLN A 57 -10.43 4.07 -3.31
C GLN A 57 -9.12 4.50 -2.64
N ALA A 58 -8.04 3.77 -2.88
CA ALA A 58 -6.72 3.93 -2.27
C ALA A 58 -5.62 3.83 -3.35
N PRO A 59 -5.51 4.85 -4.23
CA PRO A 59 -4.62 4.78 -5.37
C PRO A 59 -3.15 4.71 -4.94
N GLY A 60 -2.41 3.79 -5.56
CA GLY A 60 -0.96 3.72 -5.55
C GLY A 60 -0.35 4.42 -6.77
N LYS A 61 0.68 3.79 -7.35
CA LYS A 61 1.37 4.31 -8.53
C LYS A 61 0.44 4.39 -9.74
N THR A 62 0.66 5.42 -10.57
CA THR A 62 -0.04 5.63 -11.83
C THR A 62 0.94 5.52 -13.00
N TYR A 63 0.52 4.86 -14.07
CA TYR A 63 1.30 4.66 -15.30
C TYR A 63 0.51 5.17 -16.50
N CYS A 64 1.21 5.74 -17.48
CA CYS A 64 0.62 6.21 -18.72
C CYS A 64 1.01 5.29 -19.88
N ARG A 65 0.04 4.89 -20.70
CA ARG A 65 0.27 4.21 -21.98
C ARG A 65 -0.61 4.82 -23.06
N GLY A 66 0.00 5.59 -23.95
CA GLY A 66 -0.76 6.38 -24.93
C GLY A 66 -1.72 7.31 -24.19
N SER A 67 -3.01 7.19 -24.48
CA SER A 67 -4.07 7.92 -23.78
C SER A 67 -4.61 7.22 -22.54
N TYR A 68 -4.15 6.01 -22.21
CA TYR A 68 -4.68 5.29 -21.05
C TYR A 68 -3.86 5.60 -19.79
N LEU A 69 -4.57 5.81 -18.69
CA LEU A 69 -4.01 5.80 -17.33
C LEU A 69 -4.29 4.44 -16.70
N LEU A 70 -3.25 3.86 -16.11
CA LEU A 70 -3.29 2.64 -15.32
C LEU A 70 -3.00 3.02 -13.88
N VAL A 71 -4.01 3.01 -13.01
CA VAL A 71 -3.88 3.43 -11.61
C VAL A 71 -3.91 2.19 -10.73
N ASN A 72 -2.84 1.92 -10.01
CA ASN A 72 -2.80 0.80 -9.07
C ASN A 72 -3.76 1.06 -7.90
N GLU A 73 -4.56 0.06 -7.56
CA GLU A 73 -5.34 -0.04 -6.32
C GLU A 73 -4.62 -1.06 -5.45
N GLN A 74 -4.03 -0.59 -4.35
CA GLN A 74 -3.07 -1.39 -3.57
C GLN A 74 -3.69 -2.74 -3.16
N TYR A 75 -2.97 -3.83 -3.43
CA TYR A 75 -3.40 -5.22 -3.19
C TYR A 75 -4.57 -5.74 -4.02
N GLU A 76 -5.25 -4.91 -4.81
CA GLU A 76 -6.48 -5.30 -5.49
C GLU A 76 -6.31 -5.43 -7.01
N GLY A 77 -5.51 -4.55 -7.64
CA GLY A 77 -5.29 -4.57 -9.08
C GLY A 77 -5.15 -3.18 -9.70
N ILE A 78 -5.56 -3.03 -10.96
CA ILE A 78 -5.30 -1.84 -11.78
C ILE A 78 -6.60 -1.27 -12.35
N HIS A 79 -6.87 0.01 -12.10
CA HIS A 79 -7.90 0.76 -12.80
C HIS A 79 -7.41 1.13 -14.20
N ILE A 80 -8.21 0.84 -15.22
CA ILE A 80 -7.95 1.21 -16.61
C ILE A 80 -8.84 2.40 -16.94
N ILE A 81 -8.23 3.54 -17.23
CA ILE A 81 -8.92 4.79 -17.52
C ILE A 81 -8.48 5.28 -18.90
N ASP A 82 -9.44 5.50 -19.78
CA ASP A 82 -9.23 6.19 -21.05
C ASP A 82 -9.20 7.70 -20.80
N ASN A 83 -8.08 8.33 -21.10
CA ASN A 83 -7.80 9.75 -20.90
C ASN A 83 -7.53 10.47 -22.23
N GLN A 84 -8.20 10.05 -23.32
CA GLN A 84 -8.18 10.76 -24.61
C GLN A 84 -8.65 12.22 -24.49
N ASP A 85 -9.68 12.48 -23.68
CA ASP A 85 -10.10 13.81 -23.25
C ASP A 85 -9.76 13.99 -21.75
N PRO A 86 -8.67 14.68 -21.40
CA PRO A 86 -8.29 14.91 -20.01
C PRO A 86 -9.31 15.69 -19.19
N ALA A 87 -10.21 16.45 -19.82
CA ALA A 87 -11.29 17.12 -19.12
C ALA A 87 -12.43 16.16 -18.74
N ARG A 88 -12.49 14.98 -19.37
CA ARG A 88 -13.55 13.96 -19.20
C ARG A 88 -13.00 12.53 -19.29
N PRO A 89 -12.14 12.10 -18.35
CA PRO A 89 -11.62 10.74 -18.33
C PRO A 89 -12.74 9.70 -18.18
N ARG A 90 -12.62 8.57 -18.89
CA ARG A 90 -13.60 7.49 -18.89
C ARG A 90 -13.00 6.22 -18.28
N LYS A 91 -13.59 5.70 -17.22
CA LYS A 91 -13.23 4.39 -16.66
C LYS A 91 -13.63 3.29 -17.64
N VAL A 92 -12.68 2.44 -18.02
CA VAL A 92 -12.87 1.36 -19.00
C VAL A 92 -13.16 0.04 -18.28
N GLY A 93 -12.41 -0.23 -17.22
CA GLY A 93 -12.53 -1.46 -16.46
C GLY A 93 -11.58 -1.49 -15.27
N PHE A 94 -11.71 -2.53 -14.46
CA PHE A 94 -10.81 -2.81 -13.36
C PHE A 94 -10.17 -4.18 -13.56
N LEU A 95 -8.86 -4.21 -13.79
CA LEU A 95 -8.10 -5.44 -13.90
C LEU A 95 -7.73 -5.91 -12.49
N ARG A 96 -8.51 -6.85 -11.95
CA ARG A 96 -8.25 -7.42 -10.63
C ARG A 96 -6.98 -8.26 -10.68
N ILE A 97 -6.02 -7.94 -9.82
CA ILE A 97 -4.75 -8.65 -9.63
C ILE A 97 -4.47 -8.67 -8.12
N PRO A 98 -4.92 -9.71 -7.38
CA PRO A 98 -4.73 -9.75 -5.93
C PRO A 98 -3.25 -9.69 -5.54
N GLY A 99 -2.90 -8.92 -4.53
CA GLY A 99 -1.51 -8.74 -4.12
C GLY A 99 -0.66 -7.93 -5.09
N SER A 100 -1.28 -7.18 -6.01
CA SER A 100 -0.56 -6.22 -6.86
C SER A 100 -0.06 -5.04 -6.02
N LEU A 101 1.25 -4.84 -6.05
CA LEU A 101 1.92 -3.67 -5.46
C LEU A 101 2.55 -2.80 -6.54
N ASP A 102 3.24 -3.45 -7.49
CA ASP A 102 3.92 -2.78 -8.58
C ASP A 102 3.55 -3.39 -9.93
N VAL A 103 3.70 -2.58 -10.96
CA VAL A 103 3.57 -3.00 -12.34
C VAL A 103 4.62 -2.33 -13.22
N ALA A 104 4.97 -3.01 -14.31
CA ALA A 104 5.79 -2.47 -15.38
C ALA A 104 5.13 -2.76 -16.74
N MET A 105 5.46 -1.96 -17.74
CA MET A 105 4.92 -2.10 -19.10
C MET A 105 6.03 -2.25 -20.12
N ARG A 106 5.85 -3.15 -21.08
CA ARG A 106 6.65 -3.21 -22.32
C ARG A 106 5.73 -3.37 -23.52
N GLY A 107 5.55 -2.29 -24.27
CA GLY A 107 4.58 -2.25 -25.37
C GLY A 107 3.15 -2.44 -24.84
N PRO A 108 2.37 -3.43 -25.35
CA PRO A 108 1.04 -3.72 -24.83
C PRO A 108 1.04 -4.65 -23.61
N VAL A 109 2.19 -5.20 -23.20
CA VAL A 109 2.26 -6.21 -22.14
C VAL A 109 2.49 -5.54 -20.79
N LEU A 110 1.56 -5.78 -19.86
CA LEU A 110 1.67 -5.48 -18.43
C LEU A 110 2.34 -6.64 -17.71
N TYR A 111 3.35 -6.31 -16.90
CA TYR A 111 4.02 -7.20 -15.96
C TYR A 111 3.57 -6.74 -14.59
N ALA A 112 2.90 -7.59 -13.84
CA ALA A 112 2.34 -7.24 -12.56
C ALA A 112 2.71 -8.28 -11.51
N ASP A 113 2.95 -7.78 -10.30
CA ASP A 113 3.01 -8.64 -9.13
C ASP A 113 1.62 -9.22 -8.87
N ASN A 114 1.55 -10.49 -8.55
CA ASN A 114 0.34 -11.15 -8.08
C ASN A 114 0.70 -11.91 -6.81
N ALA A 115 0.90 -11.14 -5.73
CA ALA A 115 1.58 -11.56 -4.52
C ALA A 115 3.00 -12.08 -4.83
N VAL A 116 3.28 -13.37 -4.59
CA VAL A 116 4.61 -13.97 -4.78
C VAL A 116 4.92 -14.32 -6.25
N ASP A 117 3.95 -14.16 -7.14
CA ASP A 117 4.07 -14.50 -8.56
C ASP A 117 4.25 -13.26 -9.44
N LEU A 118 4.88 -13.46 -10.60
CA LEU A 118 4.82 -12.52 -11.72
C LEU A 118 3.76 -12.97 -12.71
N VAL A 119 2.81 -12.08 -13.07
CA VAL A 119 1.84 -12.32 -14.14
C VAL A 119 2.06 -11.36 -15.29
N THR A 120 1.98 -11.88 -16.52
CA THR A 120 2.03 -11.08 -17.74
C THR A 120 0.66 -11.02 -18.39
N ILE A 121 0.21 -9.82 -18.77
CA ILE A 121 -1.14 -9.56 -19.25
C ILE A 121 -1.05 -8.74 -20.53
N ASP A 122 -1.75 -9.18 -21.58
CA ASP A 122 -1.90 -8.41 -22.82
C ASP A 122 -2.97 -7.32 -22.63
N LEU A 123 -2.57 -6.07 -22.86
CA LEU A 123 -3.44 -4.89 -22.90
C LEU A 123 -3.48 -4.26 -24.29
N THR A 124 -3.21 -5.01 -25.36
CA THR A 124 -3.34 -4.51 -26.74
C THR A 124 -4.70 -3.85 -26.94
N ASP A 125 -5.78 -4.52 -26.51
CA ASP A 125 -7.09 -3.95 -26.30
C ASP A 125 -7.41 -3.94 -24.79
N PRO A 126 -7.42 -2.77 -24.12
CA PRO A 126 -7.69 -2.69 -22.69
C PRO A 126 -9.10 -3.15 -22.26
N ALA A 127 -10.06 -3.21 -23.19
CA ALA A 127 -11.38 -3.76 -22.92
C ALA A 127 -11.42 -5.31 -23.01
N ASN A 128 -10.35 -5.92 -23.52
CA ASN A 128 -10.19 -7.36 -23.72
C ASN A 128 -8.84 -7.86 -23.17
N ALA A 129 -8.51 -7.43 -21.95
CA ALA A 129 -7.28 -7.82 -21.26
C ALA A 129 -7.23 -9.35 -21.03
N ARG A 130 -6.09 -9.99 -21.32
CA ARG A 130 -5.91 -11.43 -21.11
C ARG A 130 -4.56 -11.80 -20.51
N VAL A 131 -4.54 -12.77 -19.60
CA VAL A 131 -3.30 -13.33 -19.05
C VAL A 131 -2.55 -14.08 -20.15
N LEU A 132 -1.28 -13.75 -20.33
CA LEU A 132 -0.36 -14.41 -21.25
C LEU A 132 0.46 -15.51 -20.58
N GLY A 133 0.76 -15.35 -19.29
CA GLY A 133 1.67 -16.24 -18.58
C GLY A 133 1.84 -15.86 -17.12
N ARG A 134 2.40 -16.81 -16.36
CA ARG A 134 2.67 -16.72 -14.92
C ARG A 134 4.02 -17.36 -14.62
N VAL A 135 4.81 -16.71 -13.78
CA VAL A 135 6.00 -17.30 -13.17
C VAL A 135 5.78 -17.31 -11.66
N ARG A 136 5.76 -18.51 -11.07
CA ARG A 136 5.48 -18.70 -9.64
C ARG A 136 6.66 -18.31 -8.78
N ASN A 137 6.38 -17.77 -7.58
CA ASN A 137 7.35 -17.60 -6.49
C ASN A 137 8.64 -16.86 -6.89
N VAL A 138 8.52 -15.82 -7.72
CA VAL A 138 9.65 -14.98 -8.14
C VAL A 138 9.90 -13.87 -7.11
N PHE A 139 8.87 -13.48 -6.37
CA PHE A 139 8.92 -12.45 -5.36
C PHE A 139 8.83 -13.04 -3.95
N PRO A 140 9.40 -12.35 -2.93
CA PRO A 140 9.15 -12.71 -1.54
C PRO A 140 7.66 -12.54 -1.19
N GLU A 141 7.23 -13.13 -0.06
CA GLU A 141 5.90 -12.85 0.50
C GLU A 141 5.72 -11.34 0.73
N LEU A 142 4.50 -10.84 0.50
CA LEU A 142 4.17 -9.43 0.66
C LEU A 142 4.53 -8.93 2.06
N PRO A 143 5.43 -7.93 2.19
CA PRO A 143 5.82 -7.42 3.49
C PRO A 143 4.67 -6.65 4.15
N LEU A 144 4.77 -6.48 5.47
CA LEU A 144 3.87 -5.57 6.19
C LEU A 144 4.01 -4.13 5.64
N PRO A 145 2.92 -3.34 5.62
CA PRO A 145 2.98 -1.96 5.11
C PRO A 145 3.86 -1.03 5.94
N GLU A 146 4.01 -1.32 7.24
CA GLU A 146 4.75 -0.53 8.21
C GLU A 146 5.28 -1.44 9.33
N THR A 147 6.09 -0.91 10.24
CA THR A 147 6.49 -1.63 11.45
C THR A 147 5.26 -1.94 12.29
N ALA A 148 4.85 -3.21 12.29
CA ALA A 148 3.57 -3.67 12.84
C ALA A 148 3.69 -5.05 13.48
N SER A 149 2.66 -5.43 14.25
CA SER A 149 2.45 -6.81 14.69
C SER A 149 1.40 -7.50 13.83
N ILE A 150 1.53 -8.82 13.68
CA ILE A 150 0.50 -9.65 13.07
C ILE A 150 -0.41 -10.18 14.17
N GLU A 151 -1.72 -10.12 13.94
CA GLU A 151 -2.72 -10.73 14.81
C GLU A 151 -2.35 -12.20 15.11
N PRO A 152 -2.30 -12.65 16.39
CA PRO A 152 -1.73 -13.95 16.75
C PRO A 152 -2.27 -15.14 15.96
N GLY A 153 -3.58 -15.17 15.68
CA GLY A 153 -4.22 -16.25 14.90
C GLY A 153 -3.83 -16.29 13.42
N TYR A 154 -3.14 -15.28 12.91
CA TYR A 154 -2.75 -15.15 11.50
C TYR A 154 -1.24 -15.06 11.27
N ARG A 155 -0.44 -15.32 12.31
CA ARG A 155 1.00 -15.50 12.18
C ARG A 155 1.29 -16.68 11.25
N ALA A 156 2.46 -16.67 10.60
CA ALA A 156 2.79 -17.61 9.52
C ALA A 156 2.60 -19.08 9.94
N GLU A 157 2.98 -19.42 11.18
CA GLU A 157 2.82 -20.74 11.79
C GLU A 157 1.37 -21.21 11.98
N ASN A 158 0.41 -20.28 11.97
CA ASN A 158 -1.02 -20.53 12.22
C ASN A 158 -1.86 -20.45 10.93
N ARG A 159 -1.28 -20.15 9.78
CA ARG A 159 -2.00 -20.02 8.50
C ARG A 159 -2.31 -21.40 7.90
N PRO A 160 -3.38 -21.54 7.09
CA PRO A 160 -3.61 -22.74 6.31
C PRO A 160 -2.41 -23.10 5.42
N PRO A 161 -2.17 -24.39 5.13
CA PRO A 161 -1.19 -24.79 4.13
C PRO A 161 -1.54 -24.16 2.77
N ASP A 162 -0.51 -23.79 2.00
CA ASP A 162 -0.62 -23.12 0.68
C ASP A 162 -1.32 -21.74 0.69
N ALA A 163 -1.48 -21.13 1.87
CA ALA A 163 -1.97 -19.77 1.98
C ALA A 163 -0.93 -18.78 1.40
N VAL A 164 -1.39 -17.93 0.48
CA VAL A 164 -0.62 -16.81 -0.05
C VAL A 164 -1.19 -15.53 0.52
N VAL A 165 -0.32 -14.68 1.09
CA VAL A 165 -0.69 -13.33 1.50
C VAL A 165 -0.86 -12.49 0.24
N VAL A 166 -2.06 -11.95 0.04
CA VAL A 166 -2.41 -11.07 -1.09
C VAL A 166 -2.66 -9.63 -0.65
N GLY A 167 -2.46 -9.32 0.63
CA GLY A 167 -2.59 -7.97 1.15
C GLY A 167 -2.69 -7.96 2.67
N TRP A 168 -2.87 -6.77 3.23
CA TRP A 168 -2.91 -6.56 4.67
C TRP A 168 -4.05 -5.61 5.04
N GLN A 169 -4.82 -6.00 6.05
CA GLN A 169 -5.87 -5.18 6.65
C GLN A 169 -5.41 -4.69 8.02
N LYS A 170 -5.40 -3.37 8.23
CA LYS A 170 -5.14 -2.78 9.55
C LYS A 170 -6.34 -3.04 10.45
N VAL A 171 -6.09 -3.60 11.62
CA VAL A 171 -7.12 -3.96 12.63
C VAL A 171 -7.16 -2.92 13.74
N GLN A 172 -6.00 -2.40 14.14
CA GLN A 172 -5.81 -1.40 15.19
C GLN A 172 -4.61 -0.50 14.87
#